data_AF-A0A418Q0A8-F1
#
_entry.id   AF-A0A418Q0A8-F1
#
_cell.length_a   1.000
_cell.length_b   1.000
_cell.length_c   1.000
_cell.angle_alpha   90.00
_cell.angle_beta   90.00
_cell.angle_gamma   90.00
#
_symmetry.space_group_name_H-M   'P 1'
#
loop_
_entity.id
_entity.type
_entity.pdbx_description
1 polymer ?
#
loop_
_entity_poly.entity_id
_entity_poly.type
_entity_poly.pdbx_seq_one_letter_code
_entity_poly.pdbx_strand_id
1 'polypeptide(L)' 'MDKAHVEAISSKHAALHAQIDAEEARVHPDDDLLARLKKEKLRLKDAMVGH' A
#
# COMPACT_ATOMS: atom_id res chain seq x y z
N MET A 1 -0.55 -21.17 -1.56
CA MET A 1 0.03 -19.81 -1.51
C MET A 1 1.41 -19.89 -2.12
N ASP A 2 1.53 -19.62 -3.43
CA ASP A 2 2.83 -19.60 -4.11
C ASP A 2 3.72 -18.50 -3.54
N LYS A 3 4.95 -18.83 -3.17
CA LYS A 3 5.90 -17.90 -2.55
C LYS A 3 6.10 -16.62 -3.38
N ALA A 4 6.12 -16.76 -4.71
CA ALA A 4 6.20 -15.66 -5.65
C ALA A 4 4.97 -14.71 -5.61
N HIS A 5 3.78 -15.23 -5.31
CA HIS A 5 2.57 -14.42 -5.18
C HIS A 5 2.62 -13.54 -3.93
N VAL A 6 3.06 -14.10 -2.81
CA VAL A 6 3.24 -13.36 -1.54
C VAL A 6 4.34 -12.31 -1.68
N GLU A 7 5.46 -12.65 -2.34
CA GLU A 7 6.55 -11.69 -2.62
C GLU A 7 6.08 -10.53 -3.50
N ALA A 8 5.29 -10.81 -4.55
CA ALA A 8 4.74 -9.77 -5.42
C ALA A 8 3.78 -8.84 -4.66
N ILE A 9 2.92 -9.39 -3.81
CA ILE A 9 2.00 -8.58 -3.01
C ILE A 9 2.76 -7.77 -1.95
N SER A 10 3.74 -8.37 -1.29
CA SER A 10 4.60 -7.70 -0.30
C SER A 10 5.38 -6.53 -0.92
N SER A 11 5.95 -6.73 -2.12
CA SER A 11 6.64 -5.67 -2.87
C SER A 11 5.71 -4.50 -3.21
N LYS A 12 4.49 -4.78 -3.70
CA LYS A 12 3.47 -3.75 -3.96
C LYS A 12 3.06 -3.02 -2.68
N HIS A 13 2.88 -3.75 -1.58
CA HIS A 13 2.54 -3.17 -0.29
C HIS A 13 3.65 -2.24 0.23
N ALA A 14 4.93 -2.63 0.10
CA ALA A 14 6.07 -1.79 0.45
C ALA A 14 6.14 -0.52 -0.41
N ALA A 15 5.90 -0.63 -1.72
CA ALA A 15 5.88 0.51 -2.63
C ALA A 15 4.75 1.50 -2.32
N LEU A 16 3.55 1.02 -1.95
CA LEU A 16 2.45 1.88 -1.52
C LEU A 16 2.73 2.54 -0.18
N HIS A 17 3.38 1.83 0.74
CA HIS A 17 3.76 2.41 2.02
C HIS A 17 4.73 3.58 1.83
N ALA A 18 5.77 3.40 1.02
CA ALA A 18 6.72 4.46 0.70
C ALA A 18 6.07 5.67 0.01
N GLN A 19 5.09 5.45 -0.86
CA GLN A 19 4.33 6.54 -1.49
C GLN A 19 3.48 7.31 -0.48
N ILE A 20 2.84 6.62 0.48
CA ILE A 20 2.09 7.26 1.56
C ILE A 20 3.04 8.08 2.44
N ASP A 21 4.16 7.51 2.88
CA ASP A 21 5.12 8.22 3.73
C ASP A 21 5.71 9.45 3.02
N ALA A 22 6.00 9.35 1.72
CA ALA A 22 6.47 10.47 0.92
C ALA A 22 5.42 11.58 0.80
N GLU A 23 4.14 11.22 0.65
CA GLU A 23 3.03 12.18 0.55
C GLU A 23 2.69 12.81 1.91
N GLU A 24 2.69 12.04 3.00
CA GLU A 24 2.51 12.55 4.38
C GLU A 24 3.64 13.48 4.82
N ALA A 25 4.85 13.30 4.28
CA ALA A 25 6.00 14.17 4.54
C ALA A 25 5.93 15.51 3.77
N ARG A 26 4.98 15.71 2.85
CA ARG A 26 4.85 16.97 2.11
C ARG A 26 4.24 18.03 3.01
N VAL A 27 4.66 19.29 2.79
CA VAL A 27 4.12 20.46 3.50
C VAL A 27 2.62 20.64 3.23
N HIS A 28 2.15 20.23 2.06
CA HIS A 28 0.74 20.15 1.68
C HIS A 28 0.46 18.76 1.11
N PRO A 29 0.08 17.79 1.95
CA PRO A 29 -0.30 16.47 1.49
C PRO A 29 -1.62 16.54 0.71
N ASP A 30 -1.72 15.76 -0.35
CA ASP A 30 -2.99 15.52 -1.03
C ASP A 30 -3.77 14.44 -0.26
N ASP A 31 -4.74 14.86 0.56
CA ASP A 31 -5.56 13.97 1.39
C ASP A 31 -6.37 12.95 0.55
N ASP A 32 -6.82 13.32 -0.65
CA ASP A 32 -7.56 12.43 -1.56
C ASP A 32 -6.64 11.33 -2.11
N LEU A 33 -5.42 11.71 -2.51
CA LEU A 33 -4.38 10.77 -2.92
C LEU A 33 -4.01 9.86 -1.75
N LEU A 34 -3.82 10.41 -0.56
CA LEU A 34 -3.49 9.67 0.64
C LEU A 34 -4.56 8.63 1.00
N ALA A 35 -5.83 9.02 0.95
CA ALA A 35 -6.96 8.15 1.21
C ALA A 35 -7.04 7.01 0.18
N ARG A 36 -6.78 7.29 -1.11
CA ARG A 36 -6.71 6.27 -2.17
C ARG A 36 -5.57 5.28 -1.93
N LEU A 37 -4.37 5.78 -1.65
CA LEU A 37 -3.19 4.95 -1.39
C LEU A 37 -3.39 4.06 -0.15
N LYS A 38 -3.92 4.62 0.94
CA LYS A 38 -4.25 3.87 2.18
C LYS A 38 -5.29 2.78 1.93
N LYS A 39 -6.31 3.06 1.10
CA LYS A 39 -7.35 2.08 0.72
C LYS A 39 -6.79 0.96 -0.15
N GLU A 40 -5.88 1.27 -1.07
CA GLU A 40 -5.22 0.28 -1.91
C GLU A 40 -4.28 -0.61 -1.08
N LYS A 41 -3.53 -0.02 -0.14
CA LYS A 41 -2.71 -0.75 0.83
C LYS A 41 -3.56 -1.71 1.68
N LEU A 42 -4.74 -1.28 2.12
CA LEU A 42 -5.67 -2.12 2.88
C LEU A 42 -6.15 -3.33 2.07
N ARG A 43 -6.50 -3.14 0.79
CA ARG A 43 -6.89 -4.24 -0.11
C ARG A 43 -5.78 -5.26 -0.33
N LEU A 44 -4.54 -4.80 -0.50
CA LEU A 44 -3.39 -5.70 -0.65
C LEU A 44 -3.09 -6.46 0.65
N LYS A 45 -3.27 -5.81 1.80
CA LYS A 45 -3.15 -6.47 3.10
C LYS A 45 -4.22 -7.56 3.28
N ASP A 46 -5.46 -7.27 2.89
CA ASP A 46 -6.57 -8.22 2.93
C ASP A 46 -6.32 -9.43 2.01
N ALA A 47 -5.84 -9.17 0.78
CA ALA A 47 -5.43 -10.21 -0.17
C ALA A 47 -4.26 -11.09 0.33
N MET A 48 -3.35 -10.53 1.15
CA MET A 48 -2.30 -11.34 1.81
C MET A 48 -2.83 -12.19 2.96
N VAL A 49 -3.77 -11.65 3.73
CA VAL A 49 -4.35 -12.33 4.90
C VAL A 49 -5.33 -13.42 4.47
N GLY A 50 -5.93 -13.31 3.28
CA GLY A 50 -6.68 -14.38 2.65
C GLY A 50 -7.98 -14.68 3.38
N HIS A 51 -8.93 -13.73 3.34
CA HIS A 51 -10.32 -14.00 3.68
C HIS A 51 -11.11 -14.46 2.45
#